data_AF-A0A2R2J217-F1
#
_entry.id   AF-A0A2R2J217-F1
#
_cell.length_a   1.000
_cell.length_b   1.000
_cell.length_c   1.000
_cell.angle_alpha   90.00
_cell.angle_beta   90.00
_cell.angle_gamma   90.00
#
_symmetry.space_group_name_H-M   'P 1'
#
loop_
_entity.id
_entity.type
_entity.pdbx_description
1 polymer ?
#
loop_
_entity_poly.entity_id
_entity_poly.type
_entity_poly.pdbx_seq_one_letter_code
_entity_poly.pdbx_strand_id
1 'polypeptide(L)'
;MSDERRAPLMATAGPGLLVVIGPEHALPWVDGVEYARADADFSRLWLPALWQPDAPSEALAQALHRRSPHWPQLLWREPARLIPLNRQLPVSAELLADIRRQWRLAPA
;
A
#
# COMPACT_ATOMS: atom_id res chain seq x y z
N MET A 1 -6.84 7.22 -17.60
CA MET A 1 -6.68 5.75 -17.48
C MET A 1 -7.96 5.11 -17.95
N SER A 2 -7.92 4.18 -18.91
CA SER A 2 -9.12 3.49 -19.40
C SER A 2 -9.66 2.51 -18.37
N ASP A 3 -10.94 2.14 -18.48
CA ASP A 3 -11.62 1.21 -17.57
C ASP A 3 -10.99 -0.18 -17.60
N GLU A 4 -10.55 -0.63 -18.78
CA GLU A 4 -9.84 -1.90 -18.96
C GLU A 4 -8.53 -1.97 -18.16
N ARG A 5 -7.76 -0.86 -18.10
CA ARG A 5 -6.54 -0.81 -17.28
C ARG A 5 -6.82 -0.77 -15.78
N ARG A 6 -8.04 -0.37 -15.38
CA ARG A 6 -8.45 -0.34 -13.97
C ARG A 6 -8.98 -1.66 -13.46
N ALA A 7 -9.58 -2.46 -14.34
CA ALA A 7 -10.23 -3.72 -13.98
C ALA A 7 -9.39 -4.65 -13.09
N PRO A 8 -8.08 -4.84 -13.30
CA PRO A 8 -7.28 -5.73 -12.44
C PRO A 8 -6.68 -5.03 -11.22
N LEU A 9 -6.94 -3.72 -11.01
CA LEU A 9 -6.37 -2.94 -9.93
C LEU A 9 -7.22 -3.02 -8.67
N MET A 10 -6.53 -3.17 -7.55
CA MET A 10 -7.05 -3.17 -6.20
C MET A 10 -6.44 -1.98 -5.46
N ALA A 11 -7.21 -1.32 -4.59
CA ALA A 11 -6.73 -0.19 -3.80
C ALA A 11 -7.08 -0.30 -2.33
N THR A 12 -6.19 0.21 -1.49
CA THR A 12 -6.48 0.56 -0.09
C THR A 12 -6.08 2.00 0.15
N ALA A 13 -6.87 2.72 0.93
CA ALA A 13 -6.66 4.14 1.19
C ALA A 13 -6.79 4.45 2.68
N GLY A 14 -6.06 5.46 3.11
CA GLY A 14 -6.14 6.04 4.45
C GLY A 14 -5.92 7.55 4.38
N PRO A 15 -5.81 8.24 5.53
CA PRO A 15 -5.55 9.67 5.57
C PRO A 15 -4.23 10.02 4.86
N GLY A 16 -4.34 10.69 3.71
CA GLY A 16 -3.20 11.12 2.89
C GLY A 16 -2.42 9.99 2.20
N LEU A 17 -3.01 8.78 2.07
CA LEU A 17 -2.34 7.61 1.50
C LEU A 17 -3.29 6.85 0.56
N LEU A 18 -2.79 6.49 -0.61
CA LEU A 18 -3.41 5.54 -1.53
C LEU A 18 -2.36 4.51 -1.94
N VAL A 19 -2.66 3.23 -1.73
CA VAL A 19 -1.86 2.10 -2.21
C VAL A 19 -2.66 1.40 -3.29
N VAL A 20 -2.04 1.23 -4.46
CA VAL A 20 -2.62 0.53 -5.62
C VAL A 20 -1.81 -0.73 -5.88
N ILE A 21 -2.51 -1.84 -6.08
CA ILE A 21 -1.94 -3.17 -6.27
C ILE A 21 -2.58 -3.77 -7.51
N GLY A 22 -1.78 -4.44 -8.33
CA GLY A 22 -2.25 -5.11 -9.52
C GLY A 22 -1.09 -5.65 -10.33
N PRO A 23 -1.37 -6.28 -11.47
CA PRO A 23 -0.33 -6.75 -12.36
C PRO A 23 0.47 -5.56 -12.91
N GLU A 24 1.77 -5.78 -13.13
CA GLU A 24 2.74 -4.76 -13.53
C GLU A 24 2.28 -3.92 -14.75
N HIS A 25 1.67 -4.58 -15.74
CA HIS A 25 1.17 -3.94 -16.96
C HIS A 25 -0.04 -3.00 -16.74
N ALA A 26 -0.74 -3.14 -15.62
CA ALA A 26 -1.90 -2.32 -15.28
C ALA A 26 -1.57 -1.20 -14.30
N LEU A 27 -0.42 -1.28 -13.60
CA LEU A 27 -0.02 -0.26 -12.64
C LEU A 27 0.20 1.10 -13.32
N PRO A 28 -0.24 2.20 -12.69
CA PRO A 28 0.02 3.53 -13.19
C PRO A 28 1.47 3.90 -12.87
N TRP A 29 2.39 3.61 -13.79
CA TRP A 29 3.77 4.09 -13.72
C TRP A 29 3.77 5.62 -13.85
N VAL A 30 3.89 6.31 -12.73
CA VAL A 30 3.80 7.77 -12.63
C VAL A 30 4.95 8.29 -11.80
N ASP A 31 5.41 9.51 -12.10
CA ASP A 31 6.44 10.15 -11.31
C ASP A 31 5.92 10.59 -9.93
N GLY A 32 6.82 10.63 -8.95
CA GLY A 32 6.51 11.14 -7.61
C GLY A 32 5.74 10.19 -6.70
N VAL A 33 5.60 8.92 -7.09
CA VAL A 33 5.12 7.84 -6.19
C VAL A 33 6.27 6.93 -5.78
N GLU A 34 6.09 6.27 -4.65
CA GLU A 34 7.03 5.27 -4.17
C GLU A 34 6.44 3.87 -4.42
N TYR A 35 7.28 2.98 -4.93
CA TYR A 35 6.90 1.61 -5.25
C TYR A 35 7.22 0.69 -4.09
N ALA A 36 6.42 -0.34 -3.86
CA ALA A 36 6.69 -1.34 -2.83
C ALA A 36 6.90 -2.72 -3.46
N ARG A 37 7.72 -3.53 -2.79
CA ARG A 37 7.98 -4.93 -3.13
C ARG A 37 7.91 -5.80 -1.89
N ALA A 38 7.64 -7.09 -2.08
CA ALA A 38 7.79 -8.05 -1.01
C ALA A 38 9.25 -8.10 -0.53
N ASP A 39 9.44 -8.21 0.78
CA ASP A 39 10.74 -8.44 1.39
C ASP A 39 11.30 -9.81 0.95
N ALA A 40 12.62 -9.87 0.78
CA ALA A 40 13.28 -11.09 0.30
C ALA A 40 13.24 -12.22 1.34
N ASP A 41 13.35 -11.87 2.63
CA ASP A 41 13.43 -12.83 3.72
C ASP A 41 12.03 -13.17 4.28
N PHE A 42 11.07 -12.24 4.17
CA PHE A 42 9.70 -12.46 4.60
C PHE A 42 8.66 -11.91 3.61
N SER A 43 8.24 -12.75 2.65
CA SER A 43 7.38 -12.37 1.52
C SER A 43 6.00 -11.78 1.86
N ARG A 44 5.53 -11.92 3.12
CA ARG A 44 4.28 -11.30 3.61
C ARG A 44 4.48 -9.87 4.10
N LEU A 45 5.71 -9.43 4.32
CA LEU A 45 6.09 -8.05 4.55
C LEU A 45 6.43 -7.39 3.22
N TRP A 46 5.86 -6.23 3.01
CA TRP A 46 6.14 -5.37 1.87
C TRP A 46 6.85 -4.12 2.36
N LEU A 47 7.85 -3.70 1.61
CA LEU A 47 8.71 -2.56 1.89
C LEU A 47 8.78 -1.66 0.65
N PRO A 48 8.93 -0.33 0.82
CA PRO A 48 9.33 0.53 -0.27
C PRO A 48 10.57 -0.01 -1.00
N ALA A 49 10.53 -0.05 -2.32
CA ALA A 49 11.52 -0.71 -3.16
C ALA A 49 12.92 -0.09 -3.05
N LEU A 50 12.99 1.20 -2.69
CA LEU A 50 14.22 1.99 -2.57
C LEU A 50 14.66 2.19 -1.12
N TRP A 51 14.04 1.48 -0.17
CA TRP A 51 14.37 1.58 1.24
C TRP A 51 14.44 0.20 1.90
N GLN A 52 15.31 0.07 2.88
CA GLN A 52 15.40 -1.10 3.74
C GLN A 52 15.44 -0.64 5.21
N PRO A 53 14.79 -1.38 6.12
CA PRO A 53 14.90 -1.13 7.55
C PRO A 53 16.32 -1.43 8.05
N ASP A 54 16.74 -0.72 9.10
CA ASP A 54 18.00 -0.99 9.79
C ASP A 54 17.94 -2.26 10.64
N ALA A 55 16.71 -2.68 11.00
CA ALA A 55 16.46 -3.89 11.77
C ALA A 55 16.32 -5.12 10.85
N PRO A 56 16.76 -6.31 11.29
CA PRO A 56 16.56 -7.56 10.55
C PRO A 56 15.07 -7.85 10.30
N SER A 57 14.75 -8.38 9.11
CA SER A 57 13.37 -8.68 8.69
C SER A 57 12.63 -9.59 9.66
N GLU A 58 13.31 -10.57 10.27
CA GLU A 58 12.70 -11.45 11.27
C GLU A 58 12.28 -10.70 12.53
N ALA A 59 13.18 -9.88 13.10
CA ALA A 59 12.91 -9.08 14.30
C ALA A 59 11.77 -8.09 14.04
N LEU A 60 11.76 -7.50 12.84
CA LEU A 60 10.70 -6.62 12.39
C LEU A 60 9.37 -7.38 12.26
N ALA A 61 9.33 -8.52 11.57
CA ALA A 61 8.13 -9.34 11.40
C ALA A 61 7.52 -9.75 12.75
N GLN A 62 8.33 -10.15 13.72
CA GLN A 62 7.86 -10.45 15.07
C GLN A 62 7.26 -9.23 15.77
N ALA A 63 7.90 -8.07 15.68
CA ALA A 63 7.39 -6.83 16.26
C ALA A 63 6.07 -6.39 15.61
N LEU A 64 5.97 -6.50 14.28
CA LEU A 64 4.77 -6.19 13.53
C LEU A 64 3.63 -7.15 13.85
N HIS A 65 3.91 -8.44 13.95
CA HIS A 65 2.90 -9.44 14.29
C HIS A 65 2.26 -9.18 15.67
N ARG A 66 3.05 -8.76 16.66
CA ARG A 66 2.54 -8.36 17.98
C ARG A 66 1.65 -7.11 17.93
N ARG A 67 1.93 -6.17 17.02
CA ARG A 67 1.15 -4.94 16.85
C ARG A 67 -0.14 -5.15 16.04
N SER A 68 -0.06 -5.97 15.00
CA SER A 68 -1.18 -6.30 14.13
C SER A 68 -0.90 -7.65 13.46
N PRO A 69 -1.65 -8.72 13.79
CA PRO A 69 -1.40 -10.05 13.23
C PRO A 69 -1.95 -10.25 11.81
N HIS A 70 -2.43 -9.18 11.15
CA HIS A 70 -3.06 -9.25 9.84
C HIS A 70 -2.06 -9.15 8.70
N TRP A 71 -1.83 -10.23 7.97
CA TRP A 71 -0.88 -10.28 6.87
C TRP A 71 -1.57 -10.54 5.52
N PRO A 72 -0.99 -10.11 4.37
CA PRO A 72 0.27 -9.36 4.22
C PRO A 72 0.17 -7.88 4.67
N GLN A 73 1.31 -7.24 4.93
CA GLN A 73 1.38 -5.83 5.36
C GLN A 73 2.47 -5.07 4.60
N LEU A 74 2.20 -3.79 4.32
CA LEU A 74 3.19 -2.80 3.91
C LEU A 74 3.62 -1.98 5.11
N LEU A 75 4.93 -1.96 5.38
CA LEU A 75 5.55 -1.00 6.29
C LEU A 75 5.97 0.24 5.49
N TRP A 76 5.34 1.36 5.80
CA TRP A 76 5.65 2.65 5.18
C TRP A 76 6.53 3.49 6.10
N ARG A 77 7.55 4.14 5.53
CA ARG A 77 8.55 4.90 6.29
C ARG A 77 8.03 6.27 6.71
N GLU A 78 7.54 7.08 5.78
CA GLU A 78 7.15 8.47 6.03
C GLU A 78 5.84 8.86 5.32
N PRO A 79 4.79 9.26 6.07
CA PRO A 79 4.68 9.11 7.52
C PRO A 79 4.69 7.60 7.91
N ALA A 80 5.22 7.28 9.08
CA ALA A 80 5.32 5.89 9.53
C ALA A 80 3.93 5.24 9.64
N ARG A 81 3.63 4.26 8.78
CA ARG A 81 2.33 3.57 8.75
C ARG A 81 2.49 2.07 8.54
N LEU A 82 1.57 1.31 9.10
CA LEU A 82 1.37 -0.11 8.82
C LEU A 82 0.07 -0.29 8.07
N ILE A 83 0.15 -0.82 6.86
CA ILE A 83 -0.98 -0.88 5.93
C ILE A 83 -1.27 -2.35 5.62
N PRO A 84 -2.39 -2.90 6.11
CA PRO A 84 -2.81 -4.26 5.77
C PRO A 84 -3.12 -4.37 4.27
N LEU A 85 -2.50 -5.34 3.61
CA LEU A 85 -2.69 -5.65 2.19
C LEU A 85 -3.64 -6.85 2.01
N ASN A 86 -4.62 -7.01 2.90
CA ASN A 86 -5.66 -8.04 2.83
C ASN A 86 -7.08 -7.45 2.78
N ARG A 87 -7.21 -6.13 2.72
CA ARG A 87 -8.49 -5.39 2.67
C ARG A 87 -8.48 -4.35 1.56
N GLN A 88 -8.19 -4.78 0.34
CA GLN A 88 -8.32 -3.90 -0.83
C GLN A 88 -9.72 -3.97 -1.43
N LEU A 89 -10.12 -2.88 -2.08
CA LEU A 89 -11.33 -2.79 -2.89
C LEU A 89 -10.94 -2.66 -4.38
N PRO A 90 -11.74 -3.20 -5.32
CA PRO A 90 -11.51 -2.98 -6.74
C PRO A 90 -11.50 -1.49 -7.08
N VAL A 91 -10.58 -1.07 -7.95
CA VAL A 91 -10.47 0.34 -8.36
C VAL A 91 -11.62 0.70 -9.30
N SER A 92 -12.54 1.53 -8.81
CA SER A 92 -13.64 2.12 -9.59
C SER A 92 -13.59 3.65 -9.58
N ALA A 93 -14.37 4.30 -10.44
CA ALA A 93 -14.45 5.77 -10.44
C ALA A 93 -15.07 6.29 -9.12
N GLU A 94 -16.05 5.56 -8.61
CA GLU A 94 -16.78 5.85 -7.36
C GLU A 94 -15.84 5.74 -6.16
N LEU A 95 -15.04 4.67 -6.06
CA LEU A 95 -14.05 4.51 -4.99
C LEU A 95 -13.06 5.68 -4.96
N LEU A 96 -12.53 6.07 -6.13
CA LEU A 96 -11.58 7.18 -6.22
C LEU A 96 -12.22 8.52 -5.87
N ALA A 97 -13.48 8.75 -6.25
CA ALA A 97 -14.24 9.93 -5.88
C ALA A 97 -14.50 10.00 -4.37
N ASP A 98 -14.81 8.87 -3.74
CA ASP A 98 -15.02 8.74 -2.29
C ASP A 98 -13.73 9.04 -1.51
N ILE A 99 -12.59 8.46 -1.92
CA ILE A 99 -11.28 8.74 -1.32
C ILE A 99 -10.96 10.24 -1.42
N ARG A 100 -11.14 10.83 -2.60
CA ARG A 100 -10.90 12.27 -2.80
C ARG A 100 -11.83 13.14 -1.96
N ARG A 101 -13.08 12.73 -1.74
CA ARG A 101 -14.01 13.41 -0.84
C ARG A 101 -13.50 13.34 0.61
N GLN A 102 -13.09 12.16 1.07
CA GLN A 102 -12.58 11.97 2.43
C GLN A 102 -11.33 12.81 2.70
N TRP A 103 -10.38 12.86 1.77
CA TRP A 103 -9.16 13.67 1.96
C TRP A 103 -9.42 15.17 2.01
N ARG A 104 -10.43 15.68 1.30
CA ARG A 104 -10.81 17.11 1.39
C ARG A 104 -11.43 17.46 2.74
N LEU A 105 -12.01 16.49 3.43
CA LEU A 105 -12.65 16.67 4.73
C LEU A 105 -11.68 16.42 5.90
N ALA A 106 -10.52 15.82 5.63
CA ALA A 106 -9.51 15.58 6.65
C ALA A 106 -8.82 16.90 7.03
N PRO A 107 -8.68 17.21 8.33
CA PRO A 107 -7.92 18.38 8.77
C PRO A 107 -6.44 18.22 8.35
N ALA A 108 -5.81 19.36 8.02
CA ALA A 108 -4.40 19.46 7.66
C ALA A 108 -3.47 19.06 8.82
#